data_AF-A0A5B8IUK9-F1
#
_entry.id   AF-A0A5B8IUK9-F1
#
_cell.length_a   1.000
_cell.length_b   1.000
_cell.length_c   1.000
_cell.angle_alpha   90.00
_cell.angle_beta   90.00
_cell.angle_gamma   90.00
#
_symmetry.space_group_name_H-M   'P 1'
#
loop_
_entity.id
_entity.type
_entity.pdbx_description
1 polymer ?
#
loop_
_entity_poly.entity_id
_entity_poly.type
_entity_poly.pdbx_seq_one_letter_code
_entity_poly.pdbx_strand_id
1 'polypeptide(L)'
;MAVTDTRHRFNRPTRVLFAIPVLGWILRDVMAGDDSNIYYALAAFLCGWLCAIILFGYPAIIIPALMLVPTMFALLVTITFG
;
A
#
# COMPACT_ATOMS: atom_id res chain seq x y z
N MET A 1 40.35 -24.03 -6.06
CA MET A 1 39.39 -23.78 -4.96
C MET A 1 38.35 -22.81 -5.48
N ALA A 2 37.17 -23.31 -5.83
CA ALA A 2 36.08 -22.52 -6.39
C ALA A 2 35.25 -21.92 -5.25
N VAL A 3 35.31 -20.61 -5.07
CA VAL A 3 34.29 -19.88 -4.31
C VAL A 3 33.39 -19.22 -5.33
N THR A 4 32.34 -19.94 -5.67
CA THR A 4 31.07 -19.37 -6.13
C THR A 4 30.52 -18.51 -4.99
N ASP A 5 30.59 -17.19 -5.11
CA ASP A 5 29.71 -16.32 -4.34
C ASP A 5 28.86 -15.50 -5.30
N THR A 6 27.71 -16.10 -5.60
CA THR A 6 26.57 -15.50 -6.27
C THR A 6 26.13 -14.25 -5.52
N ARG A 7 26.63 -13.09 -5.93
CA ARG A 7 26.08 -11.80 -5.48
C ARG A 7 24.62 -11.68 -5.92
N HIS A 8 23.73 -12.02 -5.00
CA HIS A 8 22.30 -11.77 -5.10
C HIS A 8 22.09 -10.27 -5.32
N ARG A 9 21.70 -9.91 -6.55
CA ARG A 9 21.35 -8.55 -6.95
C ARG A 9 20.16 -8.08 -6.12
N PHE A 10 20.41 -7.30 -5.08
CA PHE A 10 19.35 -6.59 -4.38
C PHE A 10 18.80 -5.48 -5.29
N ASN A 11 17.63 -5.78 -5.83
CA ASN A 11 16.77 -4.89 -6.58
C ASN A 11 16.48 -3.64 -5.74
N ARG A 12 16.53 -2.47 -6.38
CA ARG A 12 16.39 -1.14 -5.74
C ARG A 12 14.98 -0.72 -5.24
N PRO A 13 13.84 -1.43 -5.46
CA PRO A 13 12.54 -0.88 -5.07
C PRO A 13 12.19 -1.03 -3.58
N THR A 14 12.99 -1.74 -2.77
CA THR A 14 12.71 -1.88 -1.33
C THR A 14 13.03 -0.62 -0.52
N ARG A 15 13.95 0.24 -1.00
CA ARG A 15 14.39 1.42 -0.24
C ARG A 15 13.38 2.57 -0.29
N VAL A 16 12.56 2.63 -1.34
CA VAL A 16 11.55 3.69 -1.52
C VAL A 16 10.29 3.39 -0.68
N LEU A 17 9.96 2.10 -0.52
CA LEU A 17 8.88 1.63 0.35
C LEU A 17 9.16 1.91 1.83
N PHE A 18 10.44 1.95 2.23
CA PHE A 18 10.87 2.28 3.60
C PHE A 18 11.08 3.78 3.87
N ALA A 19 10.94 4.65 2.87
CA ALA A 19 11.09 6.10 3.05
C ALA A 19 9.83 6.79 3.60
N ILE A 20 8.71 6.05 3.65
CA ILE A 20 7.45 6.52 4.21
C ILE A 20 7.31 5.85 5.58
N PRO A 21 7.62 6.55 6.70
CA PRO A 21 7.71 5.93 8.03
C PRO A 21 6.39 5.26 8.47
N VAL A 22 5.25 5.67 7.92
CA VAL A 22 3.94 5.07 8.22
C VAL A 22 3.71 3.77 7.42
N LEU A 23 4.03 3.75 6.12
CA LEU A 23 3.88 2.55 5.30
C LEU A 23 4.93 1.49 5.66
N GLY A 24 6.17 1.90 5.95
CA GLY A 24 7.24 0.98 6.37
C GLY A 24 6.98 0.27 7.70
N TRP A 25 6.12 0.83 8.57
CA TRP A 25 5.70 0.20 9.83
C TRP A 25 4.61 -0.86 9.59
N ILE A 26 3.58 -0.53 8.78
CA ILE A 26 2.55 -1.48 8.34
C ILE A 26 3.12 -2.65 7.54
N LEU A 27 4.06 -2.41 6.62
CA LEU A 27 4.67 -3.48 5.83
C LEU A 27 5.53 -4.41 6.70
N ARG A 28 6.15 -3.88 7.76
CA ARG A 28 6.92 -4.66 8.73
C ARG A 28 6.02 -5.57 9.55
N ASP A 29 4.86 -5.08 9.98
CA ASP A 29 3.86 -5.91 10.67
C ASP A 29 3.32 -6.98 9.74
N VAL A 30 2.89 -6.64 8.51
CA VAL A 30 2.37 -7.58 7.50
C VAL A 30 3.34 -8.72 7.17
N MET A 31 4.65 -8.44 7.08
CA MET A 31 5.65 -9.48 6.80
C MET A 31 6.02 -10.35 8.01
N ALA A 32 5.75 -9.90 9.23
CA ALA A 32 6.25 -10.54 10.46
C ALA A 32 5.28 -11.53 11.12
N GLY A 33 3.98 -11.52 10.78
CA GLY A 33 2.98 -12.30 11.50
C GLY A 33 1.99 -13.02 10.58
N ASP A 34 1.79 -14.30 10.90
CA ASP A 34 0.73 -15.27 10.59
C ASP A 34 -0.63 -14.77 10.03
N ASP A 35 -1.45 -15.65 9.42
CA ASP A 35 -2.72 -15.38 8.72
C ASP A 35 -3.71 -14.44 9.43
N SER A 36 -3.63 -14.31 10.77
CA SER A 36 -4.44 -13.36 11.57
C SER A 36 -4.01 -11.89 11.47
N ASN A 37 -2.88 -11.61 10.84
CA ASN A 37 -2.23 -10.31 10.85
C ASN A 37 -2.78 -9.28 9.83
N ILE A 38 -3.60 -9.75 8.88
CA ILE A 38 -4.27 -8.86 7.91
C ILE A 38 -5.20 -7.84 8.58
N TYR A 39 -5.78 -8.19 9.74
CA TYR A 39 -6.64 -7.29 10.51
C TYR A 39 -5.86 -6.10 11.10
N TYR A 40 -4.62 -6.31 11.54
CA TYR A 40 -3.75 -5.24 12.04
C TYR A 40 -3.33 -4.29 10.91
N ALA A 41 -3.05 -4.84 9.73
CA ALA A 41 -2.76 -4.04 8.54
C ALA A 41 -3.95 -3.15 8.12
N LEU A 42 -5.16 -3.72 8.13
CA LEU A 42 -6.39 -2.97 7.83
C LEU A 42 -6.66 -1.90 8.90
N ALA A 43 -6.53 -2.24 10.19
CA ALA A 43 -6.71 -1.29 11.29
C ALA A 43 -5.72 -0.13 11.20
N ALA A 44 -4.45 -0.41 10.92
CA ALA A 44 -3.42 0.61 10.78
C ALA A 44 -3.62 1.48 9.52
N PHE A 45 -4.10 0.91 8.41
CA PHE A 45 -4.50 1.67 7.22
C PHE A 45 -5.68 2.61 7.53
N LEU A 46 -6.71 2.11 8.22
CA LEU A 46 -7.86 2.91 8.65
C LEU A 46 -7.42 4.04 9.59
N CYS A 47 -6.57 3.76 10.59
CA CYS A 47 -6.02 4.79 11.47
C CYS A 47 -5.23 5.84 10.69
N GLY A 48 -4.38 5.44 9.75
CA GLY A 48 -3.65 6.38 8.88
C GLY A 48 -4.58 7.25 8.03
N TRP A 49 -5.67 6.69 7.53
CA TRP A 49 -6.67 7.43 6.77
C TRP A 49 -7.46 8.40 7.66
N LEU A 50 -7.84 7.99 8.88
CA LEU A 50 -8.45 8.90 9.86
C LEU A 50 -7.51 10.06 10.23
N CYS A 51 -6.21 9.80 10.43
CA CYS A 51 -5.23 10.87 10.64
C CYS A 51 -5.17 11.84 9.45
N ALA A 52 -5.27 11.34 8.21
CA ALA A 52 -5.34 12.19 7.02
C ALA A 52 -6.63 13.04 7.00
N ILE A 53 -7.77 12.50 7.44
CA ILE A 53 -9.02 13.25 7.59
C ILE A 53 -8.88 14.35 8.63
N ILE A 54 -8.18 14.12 9.74
CA ILE A 54 -7.97 15.16 10.76
C ILE A 54 -7.01 16.24 10.26
N LEU A 55 -5.94 15.87 9.58
CA LEU A 55 -4.90 16.79 9.13
C LEU A 55 -5.34 17.65 7.93
N PHE A 56 -6.03 17.03 6.96
CA PHE A 56 -6.42 17.69 5.72
C PHE A 56 -7.91 18.02 5.66
N GLY A 57 -8.76 17.33 6.42
CA GLY A 57 -10.20 17.58 6.47
C GLY A 57 -10.95 16.98 5.28
N TYR A 58 -11.83 17.80 4.69
CA TYR A 58 -12.62 17.48 3.50
C TYR A 58 -11.85 16.87 2.32
N PRO A 59 -10.65 17.37 1.93
CA PRO A 59 -9.87 16.78 0.83
C PRO A 59 -9.56 15.28 1.00
N ALA A 60 -9.38 14.79 2.23
CA ALA A 60 -9.08 13.38 2.48
C ALA A 60 -10.25 12.43 2.11
N ILE A 61 -11.48 12.96 2.05
CA ILE A 61 -12.70 12.23 1.72
C ILE A 61 -13.07 12.43 0.24
N ILE A 62 -12.93 13.66 -0.29
CA ILE A 62 -13.32 13.95 -1.68
C ILE A 62 -12.40 13.26 -2.70
N ILE A 63 -11.11 13.09 -2.41
CA ILE A 63 -10.16 12.44 -3.32
C ILE A 63 -10.53 10.98 -3.61
N PRO A 64 -10.76 10.10 -2.61
CA PRO A 64 -11.20 8.73 -2.89
C PRO A 64 -12.56 8.68 -3.59
N ALA A 65 -13.49 9.59 -3.26
CA ALA A 65 -14.76 9.70 -3.97
C ALA A 65 -14.60 10.08 -5.45
N LEU A 66 -13.72 11.04 -5.75
CA LEU A 66 -13.41 11.45 -7.12
C LEU A 66 -12.67 10.36 -7.89
N MET A 67 -11.80 9.58 -7.24
CA MET A 67 -11.09 8.46 -7.86
C MET A 67 -12.01 7.27 -8.18
N LEU A 68 -13.12 7.11 -7.45
CA LEU A 68 -14.14 6.12 -7.79
C LEU A 68 -14.79 6.40 -9.15
N VAL A 69 -14.89 7.66 -9.58
CA VAL A 69 -15.49 8.03 -10.87
C VAL A 69 -14.73 7.40 -12.06
N PRO A 70 -13.43 7.68 -12.29
CA PRO A 70 -12.70 7.03 -13.36
C PRO A 70 -12.56 5.52 -13.14
N THR A 71 -12.56 5.03 -11.89
CA THR A 71 -12.53 3.59 -11.59
C THR A 71 -13.80 2.90 -12.10
N MET A 72 -14.98 3.48 -11.86
CA MET A 72 -16.25 2.94 -12.37
C MET A 72 -16.32 3.02 -13.89
N PHE A 73 -15.84 4.11 -14.50
CA PHE A 73 -15.73 4.18 -15.96
C PHE A 73 -14.81 3.09 -16.51
N ALA A 74 -13.63 2.91 -15.93
CA ALA A 74 -12.71 1.84 -16.31
C ALA A 74 -13.35 0.47 -16.15
N LEU A 75 -14.06 0.22 -15.04
CA LEU A 75 -14.79 -1.02 -14.80
C LEU A 75 -15.85 -1.27 -15.89
N LEU A 76 -16.68 -0.28 -16.18
CA LEU A 76 -17.72 -0.36 -17.22
C LEU A 76 -17.10 -0.62 -18.61
N VAL A 77 -16.02 0.08 -18.94
CA VAL A 77 -15.25 -0.14 -20.16
C VAL A 77 -14.74 -1.57 -20.18
N THR A 78 -14.07 -2.06 -19.13
CA THR A 78 -13.54 -3.42 -19.08
C THR A 78 -14.62 -4.49 -19.20
N ILE A 79 -15.83 -4.27 -18.67
CA ILE A 79 -16.96 -5.20 -18.81
C ILE A 79 -17.53 -5.15 -20.23
N THR A 80 -17.61 -3.96 -20.83
CA THR A 80 -18.18 -3.76 -22.18
C THR A 80 -17.25 -4.26 -23.28
N PHE A 81 -15.94 -4.15 -23.07
CA PHE A 81 -14.91 -4.67 -23.98
C PHE A 81 -14.42 -6.07 -23.60
N GLY A 82 -14.98 -6.67 -22.54
CA GLY A 82 -14.64 -8.01 -22.04
C GLY A 82 -15.03 -9.12 -23.00
#